data_AF-A0A834I084-F1
#
_entry.id   AF-A0A834I084-F1
#
_cell.length_a   1.000
_cell.length_b   1.000
_cell.length_c   1.000
_cell.angle_alpha   90.00
_cell.angle_beta   90.00
_cell.angle_gamma   90.00
#
_symmetry.space_group_name_H-M   'P 1'
#
loop_
_entity.id
_entity.type
_entity.pdbx_description
1 polymer ?
#
loop_
_entity_poly.entity_id
_entity_poly.type
_entity_poly.pdbx_seq_one_letter_code
_entity_poly.pdbx_strand_id
1 'polypeptide(L)'
;MDDLLFNYSQLALIGTNHADFTADNLSEVDISRSITRLTSPLAVTVVVLLVFLLSPMILIGNSLVLVAMYRFKRLRTPSNYLVMSLATSDMGVGMFMPVGFYLELNGANTFSGFQVCLFSYGVVISLCCVSVLVIVAIAVDRFTSLARPLRYNNLITHSAVERYIVIFWIYSSLVGFSPLVYAIFLGSRKR
;
A
#
# COMPACT_ATOMS: atom_id res chain seq x y z
N MET A 1 -9.08 -61.72 -8.38
CA MET A 1 -8.77 -60.64 -7.42
C MET A 1 -8.42 -59.34 -8.15
N ASP A 2 -8.04 -59.44 -9.42
CA ASP A 2 -7.64 -58.31 -10.28
C ASP A 2 -8.82 -57.50 -10.86
N ASP A 3 -9.99 -58.12 -11.09
CA ASP A 3 -11.18 -57.41 -11.62
C ASP A 3 -11.79 -56.41 -10.63
N LEU A 4 -11.62 -56.65 -9.32
CA LEU A 4 -12.09 -55.71 -8.28
C LEU A 4 -11.18 -54.47 -8.25
N LEU A 5 -9.86 -54.65 -8.36
CA LEU A 5 -8.86 -53.57 -8.37
C LEU A 5 -8.96 -52.66 -9.60
N PHE A 6 -9.31 -53.22 -10.76
CA PHE A 6 -9.52 -52.45 -11.99
C PHE A 6 -10.76 -51.54 -11.92
N ASN A 7 -11.82 -51.98 -11.22
CA ASN A 7 -13.04 -51.20 -11.07
C ASN A 7 -12.89 -50.09 -10.01
N TYR A 8 -12.15 -50.34 -8.93
CA TYR A 8 -11.84 -49.34 -7.90
C TYR A 8 -10.97 -48.19 -8.44
N SER A 9 -9.99 -48.48 -9.31
CA SER A 9 -9.14 -47.44 -9.91
C SER A 9 -9.89 -46.57 -10.92
N GLN A 10 -10.82 -47.15 -11.69
CA GLN A 10 -11.74 -46.39 -12.56
C GLN A 10 -12.73 -45.52 -11.76
N LEU A 11 -13.30 -46.03 -10.66
CA LEU A 11 -14.14 -45.23 -9.76
C LEU A 11 -13.34 -44.10 -9.08
N ALA A 12 -12.10 -44.35 -8.69
CA ALA A 12 -11.22 -43.33 -8.10
C ALA A 12 -10.88 -42.22 -9.11
N LEU A 13 -10.61 -42.56 -10.38
CA LEU A 13 -10.36 -41.58 -11.46
C LEU A 13 -11.59 -40.77 -11.85
N ILE A 14 -12.79 -41.37 -11.85
CA ILE A 14 -14.05 -40.65 -12.08
C ILE A 14 -14.36 -39.71 -10.90
N GLY A 15 -14.06 -40.16 -9.67
CA GLY A 15 -14.20 -39.36 -8.45
C GLY A 15 -13.24 -38.16 -8.38
N THR A 16 -11.99 -38.33 -8.83
CA THR A 16 -11.00 -37.23 -8.84
C THR A 16 -11.30 -36.18 -9.89
N ASN A 17 -11.70 -36.56 -11.11
CA ASN A 17 -11.98 -35.59 -12.17
C ASN A 17 -13.18 -34.69 -11.84
N HIS A 18 -14.20 -35.20 -11.15
CA HIS A 18 -15.37 -34.40 -10.75
C HIS A 18 -15.09 -33.52 -9.53
N ALA A 19 -14.26 -33.97 -8.59
CA ALA A 19 -13.85 -33.19 -7.42
C ALA A 19 -12.85 -32.07 -7.77
N ASP A 20 -11.93 -32.33 -8.71
CA ASP A 20 -10.93 -31.36 -9.18
C ASP A 20 -11.57 -30.32 -10.11
N PHE A 21 -12.45 -30.76 -11.02
CA PHE A 21 -13.25 -29.86 -11.85
C PHE A 21 -14.24 -29.02 -11.02
N THR A 22 -14.74 -29.49 -9.87
CA THR A 22 -15.59 -28.65 -9.00
C THR A 22 -14.79 -27.72 -8.09
N ALA A 23 -13.59 -28.07 -7.64
CA ALA A 23 -12.76 -27.22 -6.78
C ALA A 23 -12.16 -26.03 -7.54
N ASP A 24 -11.66 -26.23 -8.76
CA ASP A 24 -11.16 -25.13 -9.61
C ASP A 24 -12.30 -24.18 -9.99
N ASN A 25 -13.46 -24.71 -10.40
CA ASN A 25 -14.64 -23.89 -10.69
C ASN A 25 -15.24 -23.23 -9.43
N LEU A 26 -15.20 -23.85 -8.23
CA LEU A 26 -15.65 -23.20 -6.99
C LEU A 26 -14.76 -22.03 -6.62
N SER A 27 -13.43 -22.20 -6.71
CA SER A 27 -12.48 -21.14 -6.39
C SER A 27 -12.59 -19.97 -7.38
N GLU A 28 -12.73 -20.26 -8.67
CA GLU A 28 -12.89 -19.25 -9.71
C GLU A 28 -14.26 -18.54 -9.65
N VAL A 29 -15.33 -19.26 -9.30
CA VAL A 29 -16.67 -18.69 -9.08
C VAL A 29 -16.74 -17.89 -7.78
N ASP A 30 -16.09 -18.31 -6.70
CA ASP A 30 -16.05 -17.56 -5.45
C ASP A 30 -15.16 -16.32 -5.55
N ILE A 31 -14.04 -16.39 -6.28
CA ILE A 31 -13.23 -15.22 -6.64
C ILE A 31 -14.03 -14.29 -7.55
N SER A 32 -14.69 -14.80 -8.60
CA SER A 32 -15.54 -13.98 -9.49
C SER A 32 -16.72 -13.35 -8.77
N ARG A 33 -17.39 -14.06 -7.85
CA ARG A 33 -18.47 -13.49 -7.03
C ARG A 33 -17.94 -12.46 -6.05
N SER A 34 -16.77 -12.69 -5.45
CA SER A 34 -16.12 -11.73 -4.57
C SER A 34 -15.75 -10.45 -5.33
N ILE A 35 -15.15 -10.60 -6.51
CA ILE A 35 -14.84 -9.48 -7.42
C ILE A 35 -16.14 -8.78 -7.82
N THR A 36 -17.18 -9.49 -8.27
CA THR A 36 -18.47 -8.89 -8.64
C THR A 36 -19.15 -8.17 -7.47
N ARG A 37 -19.01 -8.66 -6.22
CA ARG A 37 -19.47 -7.97 -5.00
C ARG A 37 -18.66 -6.71 -4.72
N LEU A 38 -17.33 -6.78 -4.87
CA LEU A 38 -16.41 -5.64 -4.76
C LEU A 38 -16.69 -4.57 -5.84
N THR A 39 -17.15 -4.96 -7.03
CA THR A 39 -17.53 -4.07 -8.14
C THR A 39 -19.01 -3.69 -8.15
N SER A 40 -19.79 -4.13 -7.16
CA SER A 40 -21.20 -3.74 -7.06
C SER A 40 -21.33 -2.22 -6.88
N PRO A 41 -22.37 -1.57 -7.46
CA PRO A 41 -22.53 -0.12 -7.34
C PRO A 41 -22.62 0.35 -5.88
N LEU A 42 -23.12 -0.52 -4.99
CA LEU A 42 -23.14 -0.30 -3.55
C LEU A 42 -21.73 -0.26 -2.95
N ALA A 43 -20.87 -1.22 -3.30
CA ALA A 43 -19.49 -1.26 -2.83
C ALA A 43 -18.69 -0.03 -3.29
N VAL A 44 -18.83 0.37 -4.56
CA VAL A 44 -18.20 1.59 -5.09
C VAL A 44 -18.67 2.82 -4.33
N THR A 45 -19.98 2.95 -4.11
CA THR A 45 -20.55 4.08 -3.35
C THR A 45 -20.02 4.14 -1.92
N VAL A 46 -19.93 3.00 -1.24
CA VAL A 46 -19.36 2.92 0.12
C VAL A 46 -17.89 3.34 0.12
N VAL A 47 -17.09 2.87 -0.84
CA VAL A 47 -15.68 3.26 -0.96
C VAL A 47 -15.55 4.76 -1.20
N VAL A 48 -16.34 5.35 -2.11
CA VAL A 48 -16.35 6.80 -2.36
C VAL A 48 -16.58 7.56 -1.06
N LEU A 49 -17.64 7.18 -0.32
CA LEU A 49 -17.98 7.83 0.95
C LEU A 49 -16.85 7.72 1.97
N LEU A 50 -16.26 6.53 2.11
CA LEU A 50 -15.13 6.32 3.03
C LEU A 50 -13.92 7.15 2.64
N VAL A 51 -13.55 7.20 1.36
CA VAL A 51 -12.43 8.01 0.86
C VAL A 51 -12.64 9.49 1.18
N PHE A 52 -13.82 10.03 0.88
CA PHE A 52 -14.15 11.44 1.10
C PHE A 52 -14.29 11.80 2.58
N LEU A 53 -14.69 10.86 3.45
CA LEU A 53 -14.77 11.08 4.90
C LEU A 53 -13.43 10.91 5.61
N LEU A 54 -12.63 9.92 5.21
CA LEU A 54 -11.34 9.62 5.84
C LEU A 54 -10.26 10.60 5.41
N SER A 55 -10.24 11.05 4.16
CA SER A 55 -9.28 12.05 3.66
C SER A 55 -9.15 13.29 4.57
N PRO A 56 -10.22 14.04 4.89
CA PRO A 56 -10.11 15.21 5.76
C PRO A 56 -9.73 14.83 7.19
N MET A 57 -10.18 13.68 7.71
CA MET A 57 -9.79 13.20 9.04
C MET A 57 -8.29 12.90 9.12
N ILE A 58 -7.73 12.27 8.09
CA ILE A 58 -6.28 11.99 7.97
C ILE A 58 -5.49 13.30 7.89
N LEU A 59 -5.96 14.28 7.10
CA LEU A 59 -5.31 15.58 6.98
C LEU A 59 -5.31 16.35 8.31
N ILE A 60 -6.45 16.41 9.00
CA ILE A 60 -6.59 17.08 10.29
C ILE A 60 -5.77 16.37 11.36
N GLY A 61 -5.88 15.04 11.45
CA GLY A 61 -5.15 14.25 12.45
C GLY A 61 -3.63 14.38 12.31
N ASN A 62 -3.11 14.22 11.09
CA ASN A 62 -1.66 14.29 10.86
C ASN A 62 -1.10 15.72 10.93
N SER A 63 -1.89 16.73 10.55
CA SER A 63 -1.49 18.13 10.75
C SER A 63 -1.41 18.50 12.23
N LEU A 64 -2.34 18.03 13.06
CA LEU A 64 -2.29 18.18 14.52
C LEU A 64 -1.04 17.54 15.12
N VAL A 65 -0.69 16.33 14.68
CA VAL A 65 0.58 15.68 15.07
C VAL A 65 1.76 16.56 14.70
N LEU A 66 1.84 17.03 13.46
CA LEU A 66 2.94 17.87 12.99
C LEU A 66 3.04 19.19 13.78
N VAL A 67 1.91 19.87 14.01
CA VAL A 67 1.84 21.10 14.82
C VAL A 67 2.28 20.86 16.26
N ALA A 68 1.87 19.76 16.88
CA ALA A 68 2.29 19.41 18.23
C ALA A 68 3.82 19.24 18.31
N MET A 69 4.43 18.57 17.33
CA MET A 69 5.88 18.38 17.27
C MET A 69 6.64 19.71 17.07
N TYR A 70 6.10 20.62 16.26
CA TYR A 70 6.68 21.95 16.09
C TYR A 70 6.57 22.81 17.36
N ARG A 71 5.43 22.74 18.06
CA ARG A 71 5.14 23.55 19.25
C ARG A 71 5.98 23.13 20.46
N PHE A 72 6.18 21.83 20.65
CA PHE A 72 6.87 21.29 21.82
C PHE A 72 8.32 20.92 21.49
N LYS A 73 9.26 21.83 21.76
CA LYS A 73 10.71 21.58 21.60
C LYS A 73 11.22 20.36 22.37
N ARG A 74 10.56 20.00 23.47
CA ARG A 74 10.85 18.81 24.29
C ARG A 74 10.63 17.49 23.55
N LEU A 75 9.85 17.50 22.46
CA LEU A 75 9.59 16.33 21.60
C LEU A 75 10.57 16.24 20.43
N ARG A 76 11.65 17.01 20.36
CA ARG A 76 12.64 16.90 19.26
C ARG A 76 13.70 15.84 19.55
N THR A 77 13.29 14.59 19.67
CA THR A 77 14.19 13.42 19.76
C THR A 77 14.38 12.78 18.38
N PRO A 78 15.45 12.01 18.13
CA PRO A 78 15.67 11.34 16.83
C PRO A 78 14.47 10.45 16.44
N SER A 79 13.91 9.66 17.35
CA SER A 79 12.72 8.82 17.10
C SER A 79 11.50 9.63 16.65
N ASN A 80 11.41 10.87 17.08
CA ASN A 80 10.28 11.76 16.80
C ASN A 80 10.33 12.37 15.39
N TYR A 81 11.49 12.39 14.74
CA TYR A 81 11.60 12.73 13.31
C TYR A 81 10.98 11.66 12.41
N LEU A 82 11.00 10.38 12.82
CA LEU A 82 10.29 9.31 12.11
C LEU A 82 8.78 9.56 12.12
N VAL A 83 8.23 9.95 13.27
CA VAL A 83 6.80 10.31 13.40
C VAL A 83 6.45 11.53 12.55
N MET A 84 7.33 12.53 12.45
CA MET A 84 7.10 13.68 11.56
C MET A 84 7.11 13.25 10.07
N SER A 85 8.00 12.34 9.68
CA SER A 85 8.00 11.78 8.32
C SER A 85 6.72 11.01 8.03
N LEU A 86 6.22 10.23 8.99
CA LEU A 86 4.96 9.49 8.89
C LEU A 86 3.76 10.43 8.72
N ALA A 87 3.66 11.47 9.57
CA ALA A 87 2.60 12.47 9.45
C ALA A 87 2.64 13.19 8.09
N THR A 88 3.85 13.47 7.58
CA THR A 88 4.01 14.10 6.26
C THR A 88 3.58 13.17 5.12
N SER A 89 3.90 11.88 5.19
CA SER A 89 3.47 10.93 4.18
C SER A 89 1.96 10.72 4.18
N ASP A 90 1.34 10.63 5.35
CA ASP A 90 -0.10 10.43 5.48
C ASP A 90 -0.90 11.68 5.04
N MET A 91 -0.36 12.88 5.24
CA MET A 91 -0.94 14.10 4.65
C MET A 91 -0.96 14.04 3.11
N GLY A 92 0.10 13.50 2.50
CA GLY A 92 0.14 13.25 1.07
C GLY A 92 -0.95 12.27 0.62
N VAL A 93 -1.14 11.16 1.33
CA VAL A 93 -2.19 10.18 1.01
C VAL A 93 -3.57 10.82 1.09
N GLY A 94 -3.84 11.57 2.16
CA GLY A 94 -5.11 12.29 2.34
C GLY A 94 -5.41 13.27 1.19
N MET A 95 -4.38 13.88 0.59
CA MET A 95 -4.53 14.81 -0.54
C MET A 95 -4.67 14.10 -1.89
N PHE A 96 -3.79 13.14 -2.21
CA PHE A 96 -3.69 12.55 -3.55
C PHE A 96 -4.67 11.41 -3.80
N MET A 97 -5.08 10.69 -2.76
CA MET A 97 -6.01 9.57 -2.89
C MET A 97 -7.40 9.97 -3.41
N PRO A 98 -8.09 11.02 -2.92
CA PRO A 98 -9.38 11.45 -3.49
C PRO A 98 -9.24 12.00 -4.92
N VAL A 99 -8.10 12.62 -5.27
CA VAL A 99 -7.84 13.12 -6.63
C VAL A 99 -7.69 11.97 -7.62
N GLY A 100 -6.89 10.95 -7.28
CA GLY A 100 -6.72 9.75 -8.11
C GLY A 100 -8.05 9.02 -8.31
N PHE A 101 -8.82 8.86 -7.23
CA PHE A 101 -10.13 8.20 -7.27
C PHE A 101 -11.16 8.99 -8.10
N TYR A 102 -11.17 10.32 -8.00
CA TYR A 102 -12.01 11.17 -8.85
C TYR A 102 -11.67 11.01 -10.34
N LEU A 103 -10.39 10.98 -10.70
CA LEU A 103 -9.95 10.83 -12.08
C LEU A 103 -10.29 9.44 -12.66
N GLU A 104 -10.27 8.40 -11.84
CA GLU A 104 -10.69 7.06 -12.22
C GLU A 104 -12.19 7.01 -12.53
N LEU A 105 -13.03 7.57 -11.64
CA LEU A 105 -14.48 7.61 -11.83
C LEU A 105 -14.92 8.40 -13.06
N ASN A 106 -14.21 9.48 -13.40
CA ASN A 106 -14.55 10.31 -14.56
C ASN A 106 -14.12 9.70 -15.89
N GLY A 107 -13.43 8.55 -15.88
CA GLY A 107 -12.90 7.93 -17.09
C GLY A 107 -11.87 8.85 -17.74
N ALA A 108 -10.61 8.70 -17.36
CA ALA A 108 -9.51 9.47 -17.92
C ALA A 108 -9.32 9.18 -19.43
N ASN A 109 -10.19 9.75 -20.26
CA ASN A 109 -10.26 9.51 -21.72
C ASN A 109 -9.17 10.28 -22.48
N THR A 110 -8.45 11.17 -21.80
CA THR A 110 -7.31 11.89 -22.36
C THR A 110 -6.00 11.26 -21.89
N PHE A 111 -4.99 11.26 -22.76
CA PHE A 111 -3.64 10.78 -22.43
C PHE A 111 -3.09 11.47 -21.16
N SER A 112 -3.38 12.77 -21.00
CA SER A 112 -3.02 13.53 -19.80
C SER A 112 -3.73 13.04 -18.54
N GLY A 113 -5.03 12.69 -18.62
CA GLY A 113 -5.77 12.18 -17.46
C GLY A 113 -5.22 10.84 -16.97
N PHE A 114 -4.85 9.95 -17.90
CA PHE A 114 -4.29 8.64 -17.56
C PHE A 114 -2.94 8.77 -16.84
N GLN A 115 -2.08 9.68 -17.31
CA GLN A 115 -0.80 9.95 -16.67
C GLN A 115 -0.96 10.51 -15.25
N VAL A 116 -1.90 11.45 -15.04
CA VAL A 116 -2.17 12.02 -13.71
C VAL A 116 -2.77 10.98 -12.77
N CYS A 117 -3.64 10.09 -13.28
CA CYS A 117 -4.18 8.96 -12.52
C CYS A 117 -3.05 8.03 -12.04
N LEU A 118 -2.21 7.55 -12.97
CA LEU A 118 -1.03 6.73 -12.66
C LEU A 118 -0.06 7.41 -11.69
N PHE A 119 0.16 8.71 -11.86
CA PHE A 119 0.99 9.50 -10.95
C PHE A 119 0.40 9.53 -9.54
N SER A 120 -0.91 9.78 -9.41
CA SER A 120 -1.60 9.82 -8.12
C SER A 120 -1.53 8.46 -7.41
N TYR A 121 -1.73 7.36 -8.14
CA TYR A 121 -1.56 6.01 -7.62
C TYR A 121 -0.11 5.71 -7.23
N GLY A 122 0.86 6.10 -8.05
CA GLY A 122 2.29 5.94 -7.75
C GLY A 122 2.71 6.69 -6.49
N VAL A 123 2.16 7.89 -6.27
CA VAL A 123 2.35 8.65 -5.02
C VAL A 123 1.75 7.89 -3.85
N VAL A 124 0.50 7.43 -3.92
CA VAL A 124 -0.13 6.67 -2.83
C VAL A 124 0.67 5.42 -2.45
N ILE A 125 1.15 4.65 -3.45
CA ILE A 125 2.00 3.48 -3.22
C ILE A 125 3.32 3.87 -2.56
N SER A 126 3.99 4.91 -3.08
CA SER A 126 5.26 5.41 -2.50
C SER A 126 5.08 5.81 -1.05
N LEU A 127 4.01 6.54 -0.73
CA LEU A 127 3.74 7.02 0.63
C LEU A 127 3.42 5.86 1.58
N CYS A 128 2.67 4.85 1.13
CA CYS A 128 2.44 3.63 1.89
C CYS A 128 3.74 2.88 2.21
N CYS A 129 4.63 2.74 1.22
CA CYS A 129 5.95 2.15 1.41
C CYS A 129 6.79 2.95 2.43
N VAL A 130 6.78 4.29 2.36
CA VAL A 130 7.43 5.13 3.38
C VAL A 130 6.85 4.86 4.77
N SER A 131 5.53 4.83 4.92
CA SER A 131 4.87 4.59 6.21
C SER A 131 5.29 3.25 6.82
N VAL A 132 5.34 2.18 6.03
CA VAL A 132 5.81 0.86 6.50
C VAL A 132 7.27 0.90 6.93
N LEU A 133 8.17 1.45 6.11
CA LEU A 133 9.60 1.54 6.42
C LEU A 133 9.85 2.38 7.68
N VAL A 134 9.11 3.47 7.85
CA VAL A 134 9.17 4.34 9.02
C VAL A 134 8.67 3.62 10.27
N ILE A 135 7.57 2.87 10.20
CA ILE A 135 7.07 2.06 11.34
C ILE A 135 8.09 0.99 11.74
N VAL A 136 8.70 0.30 10.77
CA VAL A 136 9.77 -0.67 11.04
C VAL A 136 10.97 0.02 11.70
N ALA A 137 11.37 1.19 11.22
CA ALA A 137 12.45 1.96 11.84
C ALA A 137 12.12 2.38 13.28
N ILE A 138 10.88 2.79 13.56
CA ILE A 138 10.42 3.10 14.93
C ILE A 138 10.48 1.85 15.81
N ALA A 139 10.09 0.68 15.29
CA ALA A 139 10.16 -0.58 16.02
C ALA A 139 11.60 -0.98 16.33
N VAL A 140 12.53 -0.84 15.37
CA VAL A 140 13.95 -1.11 15.54
C VAL A 140 14.60 -0.14 16.54
N ASP A 141 14.25 1.15 16.47
CA ASP A 141 14.68 2.17 17.43
C ASP A 141 14.28 1.79 18.86
N ARG A 142 13.00 1.45 19.05
CA ARG A 142 12.46 1.00 20.34
C ARG A 142 13.12 -0.28 20.84
N PHE A 143 13.30 -1.25 19.97
CA PHE A 143 13.96 -2.51 20.32
C PHE A 143 15.41 -2.28 20.76
N THR A 144 16.15 -1.43 20.04
CA THR A 144 17.55 -1.11 20.34
C THR A 144 17.68 -0.36 21.67
N SER A 145 16.76 0.58 21.95
CA SER A 145 16.70 1.29 23.23
C SER A 145 16.48 0.35 24.42
N LEU A 146 15.66 -0.69 24.25
CA LEU A 146 15.35 -1.66 25.30
C LEU A 146 16.48 -2.67 25.50
N ALA A 147 17.12 -3.13 24.42
CA ALA A 147 18.12 -4.19 24.49
C ALA A 147 19.54 -3.70 24.87
N ARG A 148 19.91 -2.46 24.53
CA ARG A 148 21.29 -1.95 24.67
C ARG A 148 21.34 -0.46 25.07
N PRO A 149 20.92 -0.08 26.28
CA PRO A 149 20.84 1.33 26.71
C PRO A 149 22.20 2.07 26.64
N LEU A 150 23.33 1.39 26.91
CA LEU A 150 24.67 2.01 26.92
C LEU A 150 25.27 2.28 25.52
N ARG A 151 24.78 1.62 24.47
CA ARG A 151 25.29 1.76 23.09
C ARG A 151 24.36 2.59 22.19
N TYR A 152 23.14 2.83 22.66
CA TYR A 152 22.09 3.59 21.98
C TYR A 152 22.53 5.03 21.64
N ASN A 153 23.18 5.72 22.58
CA ASN A 153 23.52 7.14 22.44
C ASN A 153 24.59 7.43 21.36
N ASN A 154 25.35 6.42 20.92
CA ASN A 154 26.40 6.58 19.91
C ASN A 154 25.97 6.06 18.52
N LEU A 155 24.87 5.29 18.44
CA LEU A 155 24.40 4.68 17.19
C LEU A 155 23.25 5.48 16.56
N ILE A 156 22.39 6.10 17.37
CA ILE A 156 21.21 6.85 16.91
C ILE A 156 21.44 8.34 17.14
N THR A 157 22.03 8.98 16.13
CA THR A 157 22.19 10.44 16.06
C THR A 157 21.09 11.05 15.18
N HIS A 158 20.76 12.32 15.41
CA HIS A 158 19.77 13.05 14.61
C HIS A 158 20.06 12.96 13.10
N SER A 159 21.32 13.13 12.71
CA SER A 159 21.75 13.07 11.31
C SER A 159 21.65 11.67 10.69
N ALA A 160 21.77 10.60 11.49
CA ALA A 160 21.57 9.24 11.00
C ALA A 160 20.09 8.98 10.68
N VAL A 161 19.17 9.40 11.56
CA VAL A 161 17.73 9.24 11.34
C VAL A 161 17.25 10.05 10.13
N GLU A 162 17.71 11.29 9.99
CA GLU A 162 17.40 12.11 8.81
C GLU A 162 17.87 11.43 7.52
N ARG A 163 19.07 10.84 7.52
CA ARG A 163 19.58 10.08 6.38
C ARG A 163 18.72 8.86 6.05
N TYR A 164 18.29 8.10 7.06
CA TYR A 164 17.39 6.95 6.83
C TYR A 164 16.05 7.38 6.23
N ILE A 165 15.47 8.48 6.72
CA ILE A 165 14.24 9.04 6.16
C ILE A 165 14.46 9.35 4.68
N VAL A 166 15.50 10.10 4.32
CA VAL A 166 15.81 10.43 2.92
C VAL A 166 15.95 9.16 2.06
N ILE A 167 16.65 8.14 2.55
CA ILE A 167 16.80 6.86 1.85
C ILE A 167 15.45 6.17 1.64
N PHE A 168 14.59 6.13 2.65
CA PHE A 168 13.25 5.52 2.54
C PHE A 168 12.39 6.27 1.53
N TRP A 169 12.42 7.60 1.51
CA TRP A 169 11.70 8.40 0.52
C TRP A 169 12.18 8.13 -0.91
N ILE A 170 13.49 8.06 -1.14
CA ILE A 170 14.06 7.76 -2.46
C ILE A 170 13.67 6.34 -2.90
N TYR A 171 13.87 5.36 -2.03
CA TYR A 171 13.55 3.95 -2.31
C TYR A 171 12.06 3.78 -2.63
N SER A 172 11.18 4.31 -1.79
CA SER A 172 9.74 4.20 -1.98
C SER A 172 9.26 4.92 -3.25
N SER A 173 9.82 6.09 -3.57
CA SER A 173 9.51 6.81 -4.81
C SER A 173 9.91 5.99 -6.04
N LEU A 174 11.09 5.38 -6.02
CA LEU A 174 11.56 4.53 -7.12
C LEU A 174 10.62 3.35 -7.35
N VAL A 175 10.16 2.70 -6.27
CA VAL A 175 9.22 1.58 -6.34
C VAL A 175 7.84 2.04 -6.82
N GLY A 176 7.28 3.11 -6.23
CA GLY A 176 5.92 3.56 -6.55
C GLY A 176 5.78 4.19 -7.93
N PHE A 177 6.81 4.86 -8.46
CA PHE A 177 6.78 5.44 -9.82
C PHE A 177 7.22 4.46 -10.92
N SER A 178 7.65 3.24 -10.58
CA SER A 178 8.04 2.21 -11.55
C SER A 178 6.98 1.95 -12.64
N PRO A 179 5.67 1.82 -12.32
CA PRO A 179 4.63 1.63 -13.34
C PRO A 179 4.50 2.81 -14.30
N LEU A 180 4.70 4.04 -13.81
CA LEU A 180 4.62 5.27 -14.61
C LEU A 180 5.80 5.35 -15.58
N VAL A 181 7.01 5.05 -15.12
CA VAL A 181 8.21 5.01 -15.97
C VAL A 181 8.06 3.95 -17.06
N TYR A 182 7.56 2.76 -16.71
CA TYR A 182 7.30 1.69 -17.67
C TYR A 182 6.24 2.09 -18.70
N ALA A 183 5.14 2.73 -18.26
CA ALA A 183 4.09 3.21 -19.15
C ALA A 183 4.61 4.27 -20.15
N ILE A 184 5.46 5.21 -19.71
CA ILE A 184 6.08 6.21 -20.59
C ILE A 184 7.00 5.54 -21.62
N PHE A 185 7.83 4.60 -21.17
CA PHE A 185 8.78 3.91 -22.04
C PHE A 185 8.08 3.07 -23.14
N LEU A 186 7.03 2.35 -22.78
CA LEU A 186 6.20 1.62 -23.76
C LEU A 186 5.44 2.56 -24.70
N GLY A 187 4.93 3.69 -24.18
CA GLY A 187 4.28 4.72 -25.00
C GLY A 187 5.22 5.30 -26.06
N SER A 188 6.51 5.40 -25.76
CA SER A 188 7.54 5.83 -26.71
C SER A 188 7.90 4.76 -27.76
N ARG A 189 7.62 3.48 -27.51
CA ARG A 189 7.94 2.38 -28.45
C ARG A 189 6.83 2.12 -29.47
N LYS A 190 5.60 2.61 -29.23
CA LYS A 190 4.43 2.46 -30.12
C LYS A 190 4.23 3.63 -31.09
N ARG A 191 5.11 4.63 -31.09
CA ARG A 191 5.08 5.79 -31.98
C ARG A 191 6.27 5.75 -32.91
#